data_AF-A0A0G1K0E4-F1
#
_entry.id   AF-A0A0G1K0E4-F1
#
_cell.length_a   1.000
_cell.length_b   1.000
_cell.length_c   1.000
_cell.angle_alpha   90.00
_cell.angle_beta   90.00
_cell.angle_gamma   90.00
#
_symmetry.space_group_name_H-M   'P 1'
#
loop_
_entity.id
_entity.type
_entity.pdbx_description
1 polymer ?
#
loop_
_entity_poly.entity_id
_entity_poly.type
_entity_poly.pdbx_seq_one_letter_code
_entity_poly.pdbx_strand_id
1 'polypeptide(L)'
;MNNNKFLIVALPIIGFLFSLITITNIEAATAAYDCNQNVCIYVDQMVPTSFTEGIFMQADIVKDTFSDGSQAYPFITVQSALDYIKSYPDAKNHSFVLLTTGTCAPSQNLINDWWKCSFAVDSSFPKTVLTAVPGETTLPQMELKSYLSVVTLNNASDFTMDGLKFTWTDTEATALYSNFNVTGTTKNVKIINNTFEVNVPEYGAVLTFSKNIEDLSFDESTIENNTFSGRFASAIYVVNNGMTGAIKNNKFINPNSLLLDLDVTSHGVSVLQNSTVNGNIEGNSFEMTGKGIYGNNAKIKGSILNNTITVIASGIQFVIPSDYINNPTLNLIEGDIANNQINVATSKSAQSINTIGSGISVEYTDLKSFSVKNNTIYNQALRPFTDAAKTITIANNDILNFHYGCSLSAINPTVEFYNNVITTNNLALALNRLNKISLKNNSIYQEKTDIISRRSLILISNSPNTFIYNSILYADIAAIEIYDNSSELATKLISDNNLFYNKNKNIQFILQNVTKTLAEWQSLGYDKASFVVNPLYVNTLKQPLDLHLRSLSPAIDKGNNSYAPPTTTDKDGKPRIATGKTRKNIDIGAYEYQS
;
A
#
# COMPACT_ATOMS: atom_id res chain seq x y z
N MET A 1 21.14 -32.50 -57.01
CA MET A 1 19.68 -32.63 -57.10
C MET A 1 19.07 -31.40 -56.45
N ASN A 2 18.46 -30.54 -57.28
CA ASN A 2 17.31 -29.63 -57.11
C ASN A 2 16.89 -29.22 -55.67
N ASN A 3 16.55 -27.98 -55.31
CA ASN A 3 16.36 -26.72 -56.05
C ASN A 3 16.35 -25.54 -55.04
N ASN A 4 17.13 -24.50 -55.31
CA ASN A 4 16.93 -23.13 -54.79
C ASN A 4 15.95 -22.39 -55.71
N LYS A 5 15.11 -21.51 -55.15
CA LYS A 5 14.38 -20.48 -55.91
C LYS A 5 14.57 -19.11 -55.28
N PHE A 6 15.46 -18.32 -55.87
CA PHE A 6 15.45 -16.86 -55.83
C PHE A 6 14.68 -16.37 -57.07
N LEU A 7 13.77 -15.42 -56.88
CA LEU A 7 13.04 -14.76 -57.95
C LEU A 7 13.65 -13.38 -58.19
N ILE A 8 14.27 -13.21 -59.35
CA ILE A 8 14.62 -11.92 -59.97
C ILE A 8 13.57 -11.70 -61.05
N VAL A 9 12.91 -10.55 -61.05
CA VAL A 9 12.11 -10.08 -62.21
C VAL A 9 12.53 -8.66 -62.55
N ALA A 10 12.85 -8.50 -63.83
CA ALA A 10 13.40 -7.32 -64.47
C ALA A 10 12.35 -6.23 -64.75
N LEU A 11 12.85 -5.00 -64.83
CA LEU A 11 12.18 -3.78 -65.30
C LEU A 11 11.77 -3.88 -66.79
N PRO A 12 10.80 -3.03 -67.20
CA PRO A 12 10.93 -2.32 -68.46
C PRO A 12 10.85 -0.80 -68.30
N ILE A 13 11.67 -0.15 -69.11
CA ILE A 13 11.78 1.30 -69.36
C ILE A 13 10.64 1.74 -70.27
N ILE A 14 9.79 2.67 -69.82
CA ILE A 14 8.93 3.61 -70.60
C ILE A 14 8.58 4.73 -69.60
N GLY A 15 8.58 6.04 -69.82
CA GLY A 15 8.76 6.93 -70.96
C GLY A 15 8.23 8.29 -70.47
N PHE A 16 9.07 9.33 -70.49
CA PHE A 16 8.73 10.66 -69.96
C PHE A 16 7.59 11.31 -70.76
N LEU A 17 6.49 11.67 -70.08
CA LEU A 17 5.51 12.66 -70.57
C LEU A 17 5.38 13.78 -69.54
N PHE A 18 5.76 14.98 -69.96
CA PHE A 18 5.45 16.22 -69.26
C PHE A 18 3.94 16.49 -69.36
N SER A 19 3.24 16.45 -68.22
CA SER A 19 1.90 17.02 -68.10
C SER A 19 1.96 18.21 -67.14
N LEU A 20 1.74 19.38 -67.73
CA LEU A 20 1.56 20.68 -67.09
C LEU A 20 0.34 20.62 -66.15
N ILE A 21 0.57 20.64 -64.83
CA ILE A 21 -0.49 20.79 -63.83
C ILE A 21 -0.61 22.28 -63.51
N THR A 22 -1.74 22.87 -63.91
CA THR A 22 -2.19 24.18 -63.49
C THR A 22 -2.53 24.15 -61.99
N ILE A 23 -1.78 24.90 -61.19
CA ILE A 23 -2.11 25.21 -59.80
C ILE A 23 -3.35 26.10 -59.83
N THR A 24 -4.48 25.59 -59.35
CA THR A 24 -5.63 26.40 -58.98
C THR A 24 -5.48 26.80 -57.52
N ASN A 25 -5.75 28.07 -57.22
CA ASN A 25 -5.67 28.65 -55.88
C ASN A 25 -6.51 27.82 -54.90
N ILE A 26 -5.86 27.20 -53.92
CA ILE A 26 -6.53 26.74 -52.71
C ILE A 26 -6.72 28.00 -51.87
N GLU A 27 -7.96 28.48 -51.81
CA GLU A 27 -8.36 29.43 -50.78
C GLU A 27 -8.11 28.76 -49.43
N ALA A 28 -7.25 29.38 -48.62
CA ALA A 28 -7.05 28.99 -47.25
C ALA A 28 -8.38 29.18 -46.52
N ALA A 29 -9.06 28.07 -46.23
CA ALA A 29 -10.14 28.07 -45.26
C ALA A 29 -9.52 28.48 -43.92
N THR A 30 -9.80 29.71 -43.48
CA THR A 30 -9.57 30.15 -42.11
C THR A 30 -10.52 29.35 -41.22
N ALA A 31 -10.05 28.19 -40.76
CA ALA A 31 -10.69 27.47 -39.68
C ALA A 31 -10.75 28.40 -38.47
N ALA A 32 -11.96 28.70 -38.01
CA ALA A 32 -12.18 29.38 -36.75
C ALA A 32 -11.55 28.55 -35.62
N TYR A 33 -10.63 29.14 -34.88
CA TYR A 33 -10.11 28.57 -33.64
C TYR A 33 -11.22 28.59 -32.58
N ASP A 34 -11.56 27.42 -32.03
CA ASP A 34 -12.46 27.28 -30.89
C ASP A 34 -11.65 27.53 -29.59
N CYS A 35 -11.72 28.75 -29.06
CA CYS A 35 -10.93 29.25 -27.93
C CYS A 35 -11.62 29.03 -26.56
N ASN A 36 -12.14 27.83 -26.29
CA ASN A 36 -12.66 27.48 -24.95
C ASN A 36 -11.57 26.97 -23.97
N GLN A 37 -10.29 27.29 -24.17
CA GLN A 37 -9.15 26.82 -23.36
C GLN A 37 -8.37 28.02 -22.80
N ASN A 38 -8.63 28.41 -21.55
CA ASN A 38 -8.03 29.61 -20.94
C ASN A 38 -7.17 29.26 -19.72
N VAL A 39 -5.86 29.47 -19.78
CA VAL A 39 -5.01 29.49 -18.58
C VAL A 39 -4.84 30.94 -18.14
N CYS A 40 -5.35 31.30 -16.96
CA CYS A 40 -5.22 32.62 -16.36
C CYS A 40 -4.17 32.59 -15.24
N ILE A 41 -3.17 33.46 -15.32
CA ILE A 41 -2.24 33.68 -14.21
C ILE A 41 -2.85 34.79 -13.34
N TYR A 42 -3.20 34.49 -12.09
CA TYR A 42 -3.55 35.54 -11.13
C TYR A 42 -2.31 35.90 -10.33
N VAL A 43 -1.85 37.15 -10.48
CA VAL A 43 -0.75 37.71 -9.68
C VAL A 43 -1.38 38.71 -8.71
N ASP A 44 -1.19 38.49 -7.40
CA ASP A 44 -1.85 39.23 -6.30
C ASP A 44 -1.37 40.69 -6.12
N GLN A 45 -0.75 41.30 -7.15
CA GLN A 45 -0.39 42.72 -7.15
C GLN A 45 -0.61 43.33 -8.54
N MET A 46 -0.80 44.66 -8.56
CA MET A 46 -0.75 45.45 -9.79
C MET A 46 0.51 45.06 -10.56
N VAL A 47 0.32 44.37 -11.69
CA VAL A 47 1.37 44.07 -12.64
C VAL A 47 2.06 45.41 -12.97
N PRO A 48 3.36 45.58 -12.67
CA PRO A 48 4.04 46.83 -12.95
C PRO A 48 3.91 47.17 -14.44
N THR A 49 3.72 48.44 -14.80
CA THR A 49 3.61 48.87 -16.22
C THR A 49 4.81 48.48 -17.09
N SER A 50 5.92 48.01 -16.50
CA SER A 50 7.05 47.39 -17.20
C SER A 50 6.74 46.02 -17.84
N PHE A 51 5.58 45.43 -17.56
CA PHE A 51 5.14 44.17 -18.18
C PHE A 51 4.87 44.29 -19.68
N THR A 52 4.60 45.49 -20.18
CA THR A 52 4.42 45.75 -21.62
C THR A 52 5.72 45.99 -22.39
N GLU A 53 6.88 46.11 -21.71
CA GLU A 53 8.13 46.57 -22.34
C GLU A 53 9.31 45.60 -22.22
N GLY A 54 9.09 44.37 -21.71
CA GLY A 54 10.11 43.32 -21.68
C GLY A 54 10.30 42.64 -23.04
N ILE A 55 11.46 42.85 -23.67
CA ILE A 55 11.82 42.36 -25.02
C ILE A 55 11.76 40.82 -25.16
N PHE A 56 11.80 40.07 -24.06
CA PHE A 56 11.79 38.60 -24.08
C PHE A 56 10.39 37.95 -24.08
N MET A 57 9.33 38.66 -23.67
CA MET A 57 7.96 38.09 -23.71
C MET A 57 7.17 38.47 -24.96
N GLN A 58 7.65 39.43 -25.75
CA GLN A 58 6.94 39.88 -26.95
C GLN A 58 6.85 38.82 -28.07
N ALA A 59 7.68 37.77 -28.03
CA ALA A 59 7.68 36.73 -29.05
C ALA A 59 6.51 35.73 -28.91
N ASP A 60 5.96 35.54 -27.70
CA ASP A 60 4.90 34.55 -27.44
C ASP A 60 3.53 35.18 -27.11
N ILE A 61 3.46 36.51 -26.99
CA ILE A 61 2.18 37.20 -26.82
C ILE A 61 1.51 37.34 -28.20
N VAL A 62 0.64 36.39 -28.53
CA VAL A 62 -0.31 36.58 -29.63
C VAL A 62 -1.32 37.64 -29.20
N LYS A 63 -1.16 38.86 -29.73
CA LYS A 63 -2.21 39.88 -29.66
C LYS A 63 -3.31 39.51 -30.65
N ASP A 64 -4.17 38.58 -30.26
CA ASP A 64 -5.39 38.33 -31.02
C ASP A 64 -6.47 39.32 -30.61
N THR A 65 -7.16 39.85 -31.63
CA THR A 65 -8.38 40.61 -31.42
C THR A 65 -9.50 39.66 -31.82
N PHE A 66 -10.44 39.38 -30.92
CA PHE A 66 -11.60 38.58 -31.29
C PHE A 66 -12.34 39.27 -32.44
N SER A 67 -13.08 38.51 -33.24
CA SER A 67 -13.85 39.05 -34.38
C SER A 67 -14.91 40.09 -33.96
N ASP A 68 -15.23 40.17 -32.67
CA ASP A 68 -16.13 41.16 -32.07
C ASP A 68 -15.43 42.45 -31.57
N GLY A 69 -14.10 42.55 -31.71
CA GLY A 69 -13.33 43.72 -31.28
C GLY A 69 -12.94 43.74 -29.81
N SER A 70 -13.24 42.70 -29.04
CA SER A 70 -12.71 42.55 -27.68
C SER A 70 -11.22 42.14 -27.72
N GLN A 71 -10.42 42.68 -26.79
CA GLN A 71 -9.01 42.30 -26.66
C GLN A 71 -8.91 40.89 -26.09
N ALA A 72 -8.23 39.97 -26.79
CA ALA A 72 -7.81 38.73 -26.16
C ALA A 72 -6.78 39.06 -25.08
N TYR A 73 -6.99 38.52 -23.88
CA TYR A 73 -5.97 38.55 -22.85
C TYR A 73 -4.74 37.77 -23.36
N PRO A 74 -3.51 38.24 -23.11
CA PRO A 74 -2.31 37.59 -23.62
C PRO A 74 -2.23 36.16 -23.12
N PHE A 75 -2.16 35.20 -24.05
CA PHE A 75 -1.89 33.81 -23.76
C PHE A 75 -0.43 33.67 -23.32
N ILE A 76 -0.19 33.06 -22.16
CA ILE A 76 1.15 32.69 -21.72
C ILE A 76 1.08 31.19 -21.43
N THR A 77 1.99 30.42 -22.03
CA THR A 77 2.07 28.98 -21.70
C THR A 77 2.46 28.81 -20.23
N VAL A 78 2.09 27.68 -19.62
CA VAL A 78 2.54 27.35 -18.25
C VAL A 78 4.06 27.45 -18.12
N GLN A 79 4.80 27.00 -19.14
CA GLN A 79 6.26 27.08 -19.15
C GLN A 79 6.75 28.52 -19.23
N SER A 80 6.18 29.35 -20.10
CA SER A 80 6.55 30.77 -20.22
C SER A 80 6.27 31.54 -18.91
N ALA A 81 5.18 31.20 -18.20
CA ALA A 81 4.88 31.75 -16.87
C ALA A 81 5.94 31.34 -15.84
N LEU A 82 6.36 30.08 -15.85
CA LEU A 82 7.42 29.57 -14.98
C LEU A 82 8.78 30.21 -15.29
N ASP A 83 9.15 30.30 -16.57
CA ASP A 83 10.42 30.91 -16.98
C ASP A 83 10.51 32.39 -16.57
N TYR A 84 9.36 33.09 -16.59
CA TYR A 84 9.25 34.47 -16.06
C TYR A 84 9.52 34.53 -14.56
N ILE A 85 8.87 33.68 -13.78
CA ILE A 85 9.05 33.59 -12.32
C ILE A 85 10.53 33.35 -11.98
N LYS A 86 11.19 32.46 -12.72
CA LYS A 86 12.62 32.15 -12.56
C LYS A 86 13.54 33.34 -12.85
N SER A 87 13.14 34.22 -13.76
CA SER A 87 13.94 35.35 -14.23
C SER A 87 13.86 36.59 -13.33
N TYR A 88 12.91 36.65 -12.38
CA TYR A 88 12.72 37.81 -11.49
C TYR A 88 13.16 37.52 -10.04
N PRO A 89 14.27 38.11 -9.54
CA PRO A 89 14.80 37.83 -8.20
C PRO A 89 13.84 38.14 -7.05
N ASP A 90 13.00 39.18 -7.20
CA ASP A 90 12.02 39.60 -6.19
C ASP A 90 10.81 38.67 -6.12
N ALA A 91 10.55 37.88 -7.18
CA ALA A 91 9.49 36.87 -7.25
C ALA A 91 9.59 35.81 -6.14
N LYS A 92 10.79 35.62 -5.55
CA LYS A 92 11.05 34.65 -4.47
C LYS A 92 10.18 34.81 -3.23
N ASN A 93 9.62 36.00 -3.01
CA ASN A 93 8.74 36.29 -1.87
C ASN A 93 7.25 36.22 -2.20
N HIS A 94 6.86 35.90 -3.44
CA HIS A 94 5.48 35.93 -3.90
C HIS A 94 4.93 34.51 -4.10
N SER A 95 3.64 34.33 -3.82
CA SER A 95 2.90 33.12 -4.18
C SER A 95 2.36 33.29 -5.58
N PHE A 96 2.72 32.39 -6.49
CA PHE A 96 2.15 32.36 -7.83
C PHE A 96 1.03 31.33 -7.84
N VAL A 97 -0.16 31.77 -8.27
CA VAL A 97 -1.33 30.93 -8.49
C VAL A 97 -1.60 30.89 -9.98
N LEU A 98 -1.30 29.74 -10.58
CA LEU A 98 -1.67 29.48 -11.97
C LEU A 98 -3.06 28.82 -11.99
N LEU A 99 -4.05 29.56 -12.46
CA LEU A 99 -5.43 29.08 -12.61
C LEU A 99 -5.58 28.56 -14.04
N THR A 100 -5.68 27.25 -14.22
CA THR A 100 -6.09 26.70 -15.52
C THR A 100 -7.61 26.59 -15.54
N THR A 101 -8.27 27.13 -16.57
CA THR A 101 -9.70 26.93 -16.83
C THR A 101 -9.86 26.31 -18.22
N GLY A 102 -10.66 25.25 -18.33
CA GLY A 102 -10.86 24.52 -19.59
C GLY A 102 -9.98 23.28 -19.78
N THR A 103 -10.19 22.59 -20.90
CA THR A 103 -9.50 21.34 -21.25
C THR A 103 -8.24 21.63 -22.05
N CYS A 104 -7.05 21.28 -21.56
CA CYS A 104 -5.87 21.22 -22.42
C CYS A 104 -6.01 19.97 -23.30
N ALA A 105 -6.47 20.12 -24.55
CA ALA A 105 -6.51 19.03 -25.53
C ALA A 105 -5.58 19.39 -26.70
N PRO A 106 -4.69 18.49 -27.15
CA PRO A 106 -3.90 18.74 -28.35
C PRO A 106 -4.83 18.90 -29.57
N SER A 107 -4.62 19.96 -30.36
CA SER A 107 -5.41 20.21 -31.57
C SER A 107 -5.23 19.04 -32.56
N GLN A 108 -6.34 18.50 -33.09
CA GLN A 108 -6.39 17.27 -33.89
C GLN A 108 -5.65 17.28 -35.25
N ASN A 109 -4.97 18.37 -35.64
CA ASN A 109 -4.50 18.56 -37.02
C ASN A 109 -2.98 18.77 -37.22
N LEU A 110 -2.13 18.41 -36.26
CA LEU A 110 -0.67 18.51 -36.43
C LEU A 110 -0.01 17.14 -36.23
N ILE A 111 0.20 16.44 -37.34
CA ILE A 111 0.70 15.05 -37.38
C ILE A 111 2.20 14.93 -37.01
N ASN A 112 2.94 16.02 -36.77
CA ASN A 112 4.40 15.94 -36.56
C ASN A 112 5.00 16.78 -35.43
N ASP A 113 4.21 17.50 -34.62
CA ASP A 113 4.75 18.29 -33.52
C ASP A 113 4.51 17.61 -32.17
N TRP A 114 5.60 17.19 -31.53
CA TRP A 114 5.60 16.62 -30.18
C TRP A 114 5.30 17.70 -29.14
N TRP A 115 4.02 17.97 -28.89
CA TRP A 115 3.62 18.78 -27.76
C TRP A 115 3.81 17.96 -26.48
N LYS A 116 4.94 18.20 -25.80
CA LYS A 116 5.04 17.89 -24.38
C LYS A 116 4.35 19.02 -23.62
N CYS A 117 3.22 18.76 -22.97
CA CYS A 117 2.83 19.55 -21.80
C CYS A 117 3.74 19.20 -20.62
N SER A 118 5.05 19.31 -20.82
CA SER A 118 6.05 19.16 -19.78
C SER A 118 6.38 20.56 -19.30
N PHE A 119 5.98 20.88 -18.08
CA PHE A 119 6.59 21.98 -17.36
C PHE A 119 7.59 21.42 -16.35
N ALA A 120 8.78 22.00 -16.32
CA ALA A 120 9.83 21.63 -15.37
C ALA A 120 9.93 22.71 -14.28
N VAL A 121 9.69 22.31 -13.04
CA VAL A 121 9.94 23.17 -11.87
C VAL A 121 11.22 22.67 -11.20
N ASP A 122 12.19 23.57 -11.02
CA ASP A 122 13.47 23.30 -10.35
C ASP A 122 13.62 24.08 -9.04
N SER A 123 14.76 23.92 -8.36
CA SER A 123 15.01 24.51 -7.04
C SER A 123 15.22 26.03 -7.08
N SER A 124 15.34 26.63 -8.26
CA SER A 124 15.47 28.08 -8.41
C SER A 124 14.13 28.81 -8.34
N PHE A 125 13.01 28.08 -8.31
CA PHE A 125 11.67 28.65 -8.24
C PHE A 125 11.26 29.10 -6.82
N PRO A 126 10.53 30.21 -6.67
CA PRO A 126 9.82 30.59 -5.46
C PRO A 126 8.77 29.56 -5.03
N LYS A 127 8.21 29.72 -3.83
CA LYS A 127 7.00 29.01 -3.38
C LYS A 127 5.91 29.10 -4.45
N THR A 128 5.69 28.01 -5.17
CA THR A 128 4.76 27.96 -6.31
C THR A 128 3.59 27.06 -5.95
N VAL A 129 2.37 27.57 -6.13
CA VAL A 129 1.13 26.84 -5.90
C VAL A 129 0.39 26.71 -7.22
N LEU A 130 0.33 25.50 -7.76
CA LEU A 130 -0.60 25.18 -8.84
C LEU A 130 -1.92 24.79 -8.21
N THR A 131 -2.97 25.60 -8.41
CA THR A 131 -4.28 25.32 -7.85
C THR A 131 -5.41 25.62 -8.82
N ALA A 132 -6.48 24.82 -8.75
CA ALA A 132 -7.72 25.11 -9.46
C ALA A 132 -8.51 26.23 -8.76
N VAL A 133 -9.31 26.99 -9.52
CA VAL A 133 -10.17 28.04 -8.97
C VAL A 133 -11.21 27.44 -8.01
N PRO A 134 -11.27 27.86 -6.73
CA PRO A 134 -12.34 27.43 -5.84
C PRO A 134 -13.70 27.98 -6.30
N GLY A 135 -14.67 27.09 -6.59
CA GLY A 135 -16.06 27.47 -6.86
C GLY A 135 -16.58 27.17 -8.27
N GLU A 136 -15.73 26.75 -9.21
CA GLU A 136 -16.22 26.16 -10.46
C GLU A 136 -16.50 24.67 -10.25
N THR A 137 -17.74 24.25 -10.54
CA THR A 137 -18.24 22.89 -10.26
C THR A 137 -17.57 21.79 -11.08
N THR A 138 -16.70 22.15 -12.03
CA THR A 138 -15.96 21.23 -12.89
C THR A 138 -14.48 21.57 -12.82
N LEU A 139 -13.70 20.69 -12.18
CA LEU A 139 -12.25 20.78 -12.17
C LEU A 139 -11.72 20.89 -13.61
N PRO A 140 -10.72 21.74 -13.90
CA PRO A 140 -10.11 21.80 -15.22
C PRO A 140 -9.58 20.41 -15.58
N GLN A 141 -10.16 19.83 -16.64
CA GLN A 141 -9.83 18.48 -17.08
C GLN A 141 -8.66 18.55 -18.06
N MET A 142 -7.46 18.15 -17.63
CA MET A 142 -6.37 17.92 -18.57
C MET A 142 -6.59 16.57 -19.26
N GLU A 143 -6.96 16.59 -20.55
CA GLU A 143 -7.08 15.38 -21.36
C GLU A 143 -5.75 15.14 -22.09
N LEU A 144 -4.98 14.19 -21.58
CA LEU A 144 -3.66 13.88 -22.11
C LEU A 144 -3.79 12.81 -23.20
N LYS A 145 -3.76 13.23 -24.48
CA LYS A 145 -3.68 12.35 -25.65
C LYS A 145 -2.24 12.29 -26.13
N SER A 146 -1.69 11.09 -26.35
CA SER A 146 -0.33 10.76 -26.82
C SER A 146 0.73 10.39 -25.76
N TYR A 147 1.70 9.61 -26.24
CA TYR A 147 2.84 8.92 -25.59
C TYR A 147 3.77 9.73 -24.66
N LEU A 148 3.53 11.02 -24.37
CA LEU A 148 4.56 11.89 -23.75
C LEU A 148 4.05 12.93 -22.77
N SER A 149 2.82 12.78 -22.29
CA SER A 149 2.26 13.70 -21.29
C SER A 149 2.80 13.38 -19.89
N VAL A 150 4.04 13.82 -19.64
CA VAL A 150 4.75 13.65 -18.38
C VAL A 150 4.91 15.01 -17.72
N VAL A 151 4.33 15.17 -16.53
CA VAL A 151 4.74 16.27 -15.65
C VAL A 151 6.00 15.84 -14.91
N THR A 152 7.07 16.62 -15.04
CA THR A 152 8.34 16.32 -14.40
C THR A 152 8.71 17.42 -13.40
N LEU A 153 8.66 17.11 -12.11
CA LEU A 153 9.20 17.97 -11.07
C LEU A 153 10.66 17.57 -10.84
N ASN A 154 11.62 18.36 -11.34
CA ASN A 154 13.04 18.03 -11.25
C ASN A 154 13.79 19.00 -10.34
N ASN A 155 14.23 18.55 -9.17
CA ASN A 155 14.81 19.41 -8.12
C ASN A 155 13.82 20.44 -7.54
N ALA A 156 12.51 20.22 -7.63
CA ALA A 156 11.52 21.17 -7.12
C ALA A 156 11.61 21.34 -5.60
N SER A 157 11.62 22.60 -5.13
CA SER A 157 11.58 22.93 -3.71
C SER A 157 10.39 23.83 -3.36
N ASP A 158 9.77 23.61 -2.21
CA ASP A 158 8.67 24.43 -1.68
C ASP A 158 7.47 24.57 -2.65
N PHE A 159 7.19 23.51 -3.38
CA PHE A 159 6.16 23.46 -4.41
C PHE A 159 4.89 22.79 -3.89
N THR A 160 3.72 23.33 -4.25
CA THR A 160 2.42 22.71 -3.94
C THR A 160 1.58 22.56 -5.21
N MET A 161 1.04 21.36 -5.41
CA MET A 161 0.04 21.03 -6.41
C MET A 161 -1.27 20.68 -5.70
N ASP A 162 -2.30 21.50 -5.87
CA ASP A 162 -3.53 21.45 -5.08
C ASP A 162 -4.80 21.48 -5.94
N GLY A 163 -5.63 20.44 -5.85
CA GLY A 163 -6.98 20.50 -6.41
C GLY A 163 -7.05 20.35 -7.94
N LEU A 164 -6.09 19.68 -8.57
CA LEU A 164 -6.11 19.44 -10.02
C LEU A 164 -6.81 18.11 -10.37
N LYS A 165 -7.38 18.03 -11.59
CA LYS A 165 -7.91 16.78 -12.15
C LYS A 165 -7.15 16.38 -13.42
N PHE A 166 -6.60 15.16 -13.41
CA PHE A 166 -5.91 14.54 -14.53
C PHE A 166 -6.71 13.36 -15.03
N THR A 167 -6.99 13.30 -16.34
CA THR A 167 -7.70 12.18 -16.97
C THR A 167 -6.90 11.67 -18.17
N TRP A 168 -6.53 10.40 -18.13
CA TRP A 168 -5.83 9.70 -19.22
C TRP A 168 -6.79 8.75 -19.92
N THR A 169 -6.97 8.92 -21.23
CA THR A 169 -7.90 8.11 -22.05
C THR A 169 -7.21 7.39 -23.20
N ASP A 170 -5.87 7.47 -23.28
CA ASP A 170 -5.11 6.94 -24.42
C ASP A 170 -5.17 5.41 -24.51
N THR A 171 -5.70 4.91 -25.62
CA THR A 171 -5.82 3.48 -25.91
C THR A 171 -4.59 2.88 -26.59
N GLU A 172 -3.63 3.71 -27.02
CA GLU A 172 -2.47 3.28 -27.83
C GLU A 172 -1.15 3.21 -27.02
N ALA A 173 -1.17 3.63 -25.75
CA ALA A 173 0.03 3.68 -24.90
C ALA A 173 0.59 2.28 -24.60
N THR A 174 1.89 2.09 -24.85
CA THR A 174 2.64 0.86 -24.52
C THR A 174 3.21 0.89 -23.09
N ALA A 175 3.30 -0.27 -22.44
CA ALA A 175 3.25 -0.52 -20.98
C ALA A 175 4.35 0.04 -20.05
N LEU A 176 5.11 1.07 -20.41
CA LEU A 176 6.31 1.47 -19.64
C LEU A 176 6.33 2.91 -19.11
N TYR A 177 5.26 3.69 -19.31
CA TYR A 177 5.32 5.11 -19.00
C TYR A 177 4.74 5.43 -17.62
N SER A 178 5.48 6.25 -16.89
CA SER A 178 4.98 6.99 -15.73
C SER A 178 4.40 8.32 -16.18
N ASN A 179 3.18 8.60 -15.73
CA ASN A 179 2.46 9.79 -16.17
C ASN A 179 2.89 11.06 -15.42
N PHE A 180 3.43 10.91 -14.22
CA PHE A 180 3.98 12.01 -13.42
C PHE A 180 5.30 11.56 -12.79
N ASN A 181 6.38 12.28 -13.05
CA ASN A 181 7.70 11.98 -12.54
C ASN A 181 8.17 13.09 -11.59
N VAL A 182 8.48 12.72 -10.35
CA VAL A 182 9.18 13.56 -9.38
C VAL A 182 10.60 13.02 -9.26
N THR A 183 11.56 13.81 -9.74
CA THR A 183 12.97 13.43 -9.82
C THR A 183 13.87 14.51 -9.22
N GLY A 184 15.13 14.17 -8.95
CA GLY A 184 16.12 15.12 -8.45
C GLY A 184 15.96 15.49 -6.98
N THR A 185 16.74 16.42 -6.46
CA THR A 185 16.71 16.89 -5.06
C THR A 185 15.42 17.68 -4.77
N THR A 186 14.30 17.00 -4.47
CA THR A 186 13.05 17.71 -4.14
C THR A 186 12.88 17.91 -2.63
N LYS A 187 12.45 19.11 -2.23
CA LYS A 187 12.26 19.47 -0.82
C LYS A 187 10.90 20.13 -0.60
N ASN A 188 10.17 19.77 0.46
CA ASN A 188 8.89 20.40 0.81
C ASN A 188 7.83 20.37 -0.33
N VAL A 189 7.84 19.33 -1.16
CA VAL A 189 6.87 19.18 -2.26
C VAL A 189 5.55 18.63 -1.74
N LYS A 190 4.43 19.33 -1.97
CA LYS A 190 3.09 18.90 -1.58
C LYS A 190 2.26 18.59 -2.81
N ILE A 191 1.68 17.40 -2.85
CA ILE A 191 0.70 16.98 -3.86
C ILE A 191 -0.58 16.66 -3.12
N ILE A 192 -1.54 17.58 -3.15
CA ILE A 192 -2.72 17.56 -2.28
C ILE A 192 -4.04 17.73 -3.03
N ASN A 193 -5.10 17.08 -2.55
CA ASN A 193 -6.47 17.23 -3.06
C ASN A 193 -6.65 17.00 -4.58
N ASN A 194 -5.72 16.30 -5.24
CA ASN A 194 -5.80 16.06 -6.69
C ASN A 194 -6.63 14.81 -7.02
N THR A 195 -7.17 14.75 -8.23
CA THR A 195 -7.84 13.57 -8.78
C THR A 195 -7.09 13.08 -10.01
N PHE A 196 -6.75 11.79 -10.02
CA PHE A 196 -6.06 11.10 -11.10
C PHE A 196 -6.96 9.97 -11.62
N GLU A 197 -7.45 10.09 -12.85
CA GLU A 197 -8.34 9.12 -13.50
C GLU A 197 -7.62 8.46 -14.69
N VAL A 198 -7.25 7.19 -14.56
CA VAL A 198 -6.50 6.44 -15.56
C VAL A 198 -7.41 5.45 -16.28
N ASN A 199 -7.90 5.84 -17.46
CA ASN A 199 -8.80 5.04 -18.29
C ASN A 199 -8.06 4.38 -19.47
N VAL A 200 -6.82 3.96 -19.25
CA VAL A 200 -5.98 3.32 -20.27
C VAL A 200 -5.93 1.80 -20.05
N PRO A 201 -5.79 0.98 -21.11
CA PRO A 201 -5.76 -0.48 -20.97
C PRO A 201 -4.48 -1.00 -20.32
N GLU A 202 -3.38 -0.24 -20.37
CA GLU A 202 -2.05 -0.68 -19.95
C GLU A 202 -1.59 -0.07 -18.60
N TYR A 203 -0.69 -0.77 -17.92
CA TYR A 203 -0.32 -0.49 -16.53
C TYR A 203 0.89 0.44 -16.43
N GLY A 204 0.65 1.73 -16.25
CA GLY A 204 1.67 2.72 -15.89
C GLY A 204 1.71 3.06 -14.39
N ALA A 205 2.75 3.78 -13.96
CA ALA A 205 2.75 4.44 -12.66
C ALA A 205 2.11 5.84 -12.76
N VAL A 206 1.26 6.22 -11.80
CA VAL A 206 0.66 7.57 -11.80
C VAL A 206 1.68 8.60 -11.30
N LEU A 207 2.13 8.47 -10.05
CA LEU A 207 3.19 9.30 -9.46
C LEU A 207 4.44 8.46 -9.24
N THR A 208 5.55 8.80 -9.88
CA THR A 208 6.84 8.16 -9.70
C THR A 208 7.81 9.07 -8.96
N PHE A 209 8.43 8.58 -7.90
CA PHE A 209 9.53 9.22 -7.19
C PHE A 209 10.80 8.42 -7.44
N SER A 210 11.77 9.01 -8.12
CA SER A 210 13.05 8.35 -8.40
C SER A 210 14.22 9.31 -8.23
N LYS A 211 15.32 8.80 -7.68
CA LYS A 211 16.54 9.57 -7.46
C LYS A 211 17.54 9.33 -8.59
N ASN A 212 18.10 10.41 -9.14
CA ASN A 212 19.31 10.32 -9.94
C ASN A 212 20.52 10.18 -9.00
N ILE A 213 21.56 9.48 -9.45
CA ILE A 213 22.67 8.96 -8.61
C ILE A 213 23.38 10.04 -7.75
N GLU A 214 23.25 11.32 -8.10
CA GLU A 214 24.02 12.43 -7.51
C GLU A 214 23.30 13.24 -6.40
N ASP A 215 21.99 13.05 -6.17
CA ASP A 215 21.19 13.99 -5.36
C ASP A 215 21.02 13.57 -3.88
N LEU A 216 21.53 14.33 -2.90
CA LEU A 216 21.72 13.84 -1.51
C LEU A 216 20.55 14.00 -0.53
N SER A 217 19.45 14.72 -0.82
CA SER A 217 18.36 14.88 0.15
C SER A 217 16.96 15.01 -0.45
N PHE A 218 16.02 14.27 0.12
CA PHE A 218 14.58 14.42 -0.08
C PHE A 218 13.95 14.52 1.29
N ASP A 219 13.81 15.74 1.78
CA ASP A 219 13.17 15.99 3.05
C ASP A 219 11.80 16.64 2.77
N GLU A 220 10.76 16.05 3.38
CA GLU A 220 9.44 16.66 3.59
C GLU A 220 8.42 16.68 2.44
N SER A 221 8.51 15.81 1.43
CA SER A 221 7.41 15.69 0.46
C SER A 221 6.14 15.11 1.10
N THR A 222 4.95 15.64 0.81
CA THR A 222 3.68 15.13 1.34
C THR A 222 2.68 14.86 0.22
N ILE A 223 2.12 13.66 0.21
CA ILE A 223 1.07 13.25 -0.74
C ILE A 223 -0.20 13.02 0.07
N GLU A 224 -1.17 13.93 -0.04
CA GLU A 224 -2.32 13.93 0.87
C GLU A 224 -3.67 14.21 0.19
N ASN A 225 -4.74 13.53 0.63
CA ASN A 225 -6.11 13.76 0.14
C ASN A 225 -6.30 13.61 -1.37
N ASN A 226 -5.42 12.88 -2.07
CA ASN A 226 -5.59 12.65 -3.50
C ASN A 226 -6.49 11.44 -3.77
N THR A 227 -7.18 11.44 -4.90
CA THR A 227 -7.92 10.29 -5.41
C THR A 227 -7.25 9.73 -6.66
N PHE A 228 -6.86 8.46 -6.62
CA PHE A 228 -6.34 7.69 -7.74
C PHE A 228 -7.41 6.69 -8.16
N SER A 229 -7.85 6.74 -9.41
CA SER A 229 -8.89 5.85 -9.93
C SER A 229 -8.56 5.32 -11.31
N GLY A 230 -9.06 4.13 -11.62
CA GLY A 230 -8.86 3.47 -12.92
C GLY A 230 -7.79 2.39 -12.89
N ARG A 231 -7.17 2.10 -14.04
CA ARG A 231 -6.17 1.03 -14.17
C ARG A 231 -4.76 1.60 -14.07
N PHE A 232 -3.97 1.12 -13.11
CA PHE A 232 -2.58 1.52 -12.94
C PHE A 232 -1.73 0.38 -12.38
N ALA A 233 -0.43 0.33 -12.75
CA ALA A 233 0.55 -0.57 -12.13
C ALA A 233 0.86 -0.14 -10.69
N SER A 234 0.97 1.16 -10.48
CA SER A 234 1.26 1.77 -9.18
C SER A 234 0.69 3.17 -9.15
N ALA A 235 -0.18 3.49 -8.19
CA ALA A 235 -0.64 4.87 -8.05
C ALA A 235 0.50 5.76 -7.53
N ILE A 236 1.21 5.30 -6.50
CA ILE A 236 2.44 5.93 -6.02
C ILE A 236 3.59 4.93 -6.10
N TYR A 237 4.64 5.29 -6.83
CA TYR A 237 5.77 4.43 -7.14
C TYR A 237 7.10 5.08 -6.74
N VAL A 238 7.68 4.64 -5.62
CA VAL A 238 8.98 5.14 -5.14
C VAL A 238 10.05 4.10 -5.51
N VAL A 239 10.99 4.46 -6.37
CA VAL A 239 11.89 3.50 -7.04
C VAL A 239 13.30 4.08 -7.23
N ASN A 240 14.31 3.23 -7.49
CA ASN A 240 15.69 3.66 -7.78
C ASN A 240 16.28 4.61 -6.71
N ASN A 241 16.28 4.20 -5.44
CA ASN A 241 16.67 5.06 -4.30
C ASN A 241 15.83 6.34 -4.16
N GLY A 242 14.65 6.37 -4.78
CA GLY A 242 13.69 7.45 -4.68
C GLY A 242 13.27 7.66 -3.24
N MET A 243 12.84 8.88 -2.94
CA MET A 243 12.38 9.23 -1.61
C MET A 243 11.12 10.09 -1.71
N THR A 244 10.21 9.86 -0.79
CA THR A 244 9.06 10.75 -0.55
C THR A 244 8.87 10.88 0.96
N GLY A 245 8.10 11.87 1.43
CA GLY A 245 7.77 11.98 2.85
C GLY A 245 6.50 11.20 3.18
N ALA A 246 5.49 11.86 3.76
CA ALA A 246 4.29 11.16 4.23
C ALA A 246 3.24 10.97 3.12
N ILE A 247 2.51 9.85 3.20
CA ILE A 247 1.41 9.50 2.30
C ILE A 247 0.14 9.36 3.12
N LYS A 248 -0.76 10.35 3.05
CA LYS A 248 -1.88 10.48 4.00
C LYS A 248 -3.24 10.61 3.35
N ASN A 249 -4.27 9.97 3.89
CA ASN A 249 -5.67 10.25 3.54
C ASN A 249 -5.98 10.15 2.03
N ASN A 250 -5.21 9.38 1.26
CA ASN A 250 -5.43 9.20 -0.17
C ASN A 250 -6.45 8.07 -0.41
N LYS A 251 -7.17 8.17 -1.52
CA LYS A 251 -8.12 7.16 -1.99
C LYS A 251 -7.60 6.47 -3.24
N PHE A 252 -7.46 5.15 -3.20
CA PHE A 252 -6.98 4.33 -4.30
C PHE A 252 -8.11 3.41 -4.77
N ILE A 253 -8.56 3.55 -6.02
CA ILE A 253 -9.65 2.80 -6.61
C ILE A 253 -9.13 2.14 -7.89
N ASN A 254 -8.86 0.84 -7.84
CA ASN A 254 -8.50 0.06 -9.02
C ASN A 254 -9.58 -1.01 -9.22
N PRO A 255 -10.65 -0.69 -9.96
CA PRO A 255 -11.79 -1.58 -10.10
C PRO A 255 -11.38 -2.84 -10.85
N ASN A 256 -12.02 -3.96 -10.51
CA ASN A 256 -11.84 -5.26 -11.17
C ASN A 256 -11.81 -5.12 -12.69
N SER A 257 -10.62 -5.28 -13.30
CA SER A 257 -10.59 -5.57 -14.72
C SER A 257 -11.01 -7.03 -14.91
N LEU A 258 -11.66 -7.30 -16.03
CA LEU A 258 -12.03 -8.65 -16.44
C LEU A 258 -10.78 -9.52 -16.78
N LEU A 259 -9.57 -8.93 -16.76
CA LEU A 259 -8.29 -9.57 -17.03
C LEU A 259 -7.56 -9.85 -15.70
N LEU A 260 -8.04 -10.85 -14.95
CA LEU A 260 -7.60 -11.16 -13.59
C LEU A 260 -6.09 -11.41 -13.45
N ASP A 261 -5.39 -11.88 -14.49
CA ASP A 261 -3.99 -12.29 -14.38
C ASP A 261 -2.99 -11.12 -14.35
N LEU A 262 -3.34 -9.95 -14.91
CA LEU A 262 -2.45 -8.78 -14.95
C LEU A 262 -2.72 -7.80 -13.79
N ASP A 263 -3.94 -7.77 -13.27
CA ASP A 263 -4.33 -6.83 -12.20
C ASP A 263 -3.74 -7.15 -10.83
N VAL A 264 -3.38 -8.41 -10.58
CA VAL A 264 -2.80 -8.85 -9.29
C VAL A 264 -1.43 -8.22 -9.01
N THR A 265 -0.79 -7.63 -10.03
CA THR A 265 0.47 -6.88 -9.90
C THR A 265 0.28 -5.37 -9.73
N SER A 266 -0.97 -4.87 -9.66
CA SER A 266 -1.20 -3.46 -9.36
C SER A 266 -0.91 -3.14 -7.89
N HIS A 267 -0.47 -1.91 -7.61
CA HIS A 267 -0.11 -1.46 -6.27
C HIS A 267 -0.76 -0.08 -5.99
N GLY A 268 -1.30 0.13 -4.78
CA GLY A 268 -1.67 1.47 -4.35
C GLY A 268 -0.41 2.30 -4.10
N VAL A 269 0.42 1.82 -3.18
CA VAL A 269 1.75 2.36 -2.90
C VAL A 269 2.79 1.26 -3.12
N SER A 270 3.83 1.55 -3.89
CA SER A 270 4.95 0.63 -4.13
C SER A 270 6.28 1.33 -3.83
N VAL A 271 7.10 0.74 -2.97
CA VAL A 271 8.42 1.27 -2.56
C VAL A 271 9.49 0.22 -2.87
N LEU A 272 10.34 0.46 -3.86
CA LEU A 272 11.28 -0.53 -4.38
C LEU A 272 12.73 -0.04 -4.40
N GLN A 273 13.68 -0.97 -4.46
CA GLN A 273 15.08 -0.70 -4.84
C GLN A 273 15.76 0.36 -3.97
N ASN A 274 15.85 0.10 -2.67
CA ASN A 274 16.41 0.97 -1.63
C ASN A 274 15.68 2.32 -1.45
N SER A 275 14.46 2.43 -1.97
CA SER A 275 13.68 3.67 -1.85
C SER A 275 13.13 3.86 -0.45
N THR A 276 12.85 5.12 -0.09
CA THR A 276 12.45 5.50 1.27
C THR A 276 11.15 6.31 1.31
N VAL A 277 10.26 5.96 2.22
CA VAL A 277 9.17 6.82 2.68
C VAL A 277 9.59 7.41 4.03
N ASN A 278 9.91 8.71 4.03
CA ASN A 278 10.37 9.46 5.19
C ASN A 278 9.17 10.03 5.98
N GLY A 279 8.22 9.17 6.33
CA GLY A 279 6.98 9.56 6.99
C GLY A 279 6.01 8.39 7.14
N ASN A 280 4.82 8.66 7.69
CA ASN A 280 3.77 7.67 7.82
C ASN A 280 3.06 7.41 6.48
N ILE A 281 2.60 6.17 6.30
CA ILE A 281 1.55 5.82 5.35
C ILE A 281 0.26 5.66 6.15
N GLU A 282 -0.57 6.70 6.18
CA GLU A 282 -1.63 6.83 7.19
C GLU A 282 -3.00 7.25 6.63
N GLY A 283 -4.08 6.66 7.17
CA GLY A 283 -5.44 7.13 6.88
C GLY A 283 -5.91 6.90 5.44
N ASN A 284 -5.16 6.13 4.64
CA ASN A 284 -5.50 5.91 3.24
C ASN A 284 -6.59 4.83 3.08
N SER A 285 -7.40 4.94 2.04
CA SER A 285 -8.38 3.93 1.66
C SER A 285 -8.02 3.28 0.33
N PHE A 286 -7.97 1.96 0.27
CA PHE A 286 -7.65 1.16 -0.91
C PHE A 286 -8.85 0.27 -1.24
N GLU A 287 -9.33 0.37 -2.46
CA GLU A 287 -10.34 -0.51 -3.06
C GLU A 287 -9.78 -1.00 -4.39
N MET A 288 -9.05 -2.12 -4.35
CA MET A 288 -8.19 -2.53 -5.47
C MET A 288 -8.28 -4.03 -5.79
N THR A 289 -7.97 -4.39 -7.02
CA THR A 289 -7.67 -5.77 -7.41
C THR A 289 -6.33 -6.27 -6.89
N GLY A 290 -5.27 -5.47 -7.05
CA GLY A 290 -3.91 -5.86 -6.71
C GLY A 290 -3.62 -5.74 -5.22
N LYS A 291 -2.52 -5.06 -4.90
CA LYS A 291 -1.99 -4.92 -3.55
C LYS A 291 -2.18 -3.49 -3.03
N GLY A 292 -2.44 -3.34 -1.75
CA GLY A 292 -2.56 -2.03 -1.12
C GLY A 292 -1.21 -1.33 -1.01
N ILE A 293 -0.35 -1.85 -0.13
CA ILE A 293 1.00 -1.34 0.11
C ILE A 293 2.01 -2.44 -0.18
N TYR A 294 2.99 -2.14 -1.02
CA TYR A 294 4.02 -3.08 -1.44
C TYR A 294 5.43 -2.50 -1.25
N GLY A 295 6.32 -3.31 -0.70
CA GLY A 295 7.72 -2.98 -0.52
C GLY A 295 8.65 -4.08 -1.02
N ASN A 296 9.75 -3.68 -1.65
CA ASN A 296 10.80 -4.59 -2.08
C ASN A 296 12.16 -3.92 -1.94
N ASN A 297 12.92 -4.30 -0.91
CA ASN A 297 14.08 -3.52 -0.46
C ASN A 297 13.67 -2.05 -0.20
N ALA A 298 12.62 -1.91 0.61
CA ALA A 298 11.97 -0.66 0.96
C ALA A 298 12.40 -0.16 2.34
N LYS A 299 12.46 1.15 2.54
CA LYS A 299 12.65 1.77 3.86
C LYS A 299 11.46 2.65 4.20
N ILE A 300 10.76 2.36 5.28
CA ILE A 300 9.69 3.18 5.83
C ILE A 300 10.18 3.71 7.17
N LYS A 301 10.54 5.00 7.21
CA LYS A 301 11.01 5.67 8.45
C LYS A 301 9.86 6.13 9.35
N GLY A 302 8.62 5.89 8.95
CA GLY A 302 7.43 6.11 9.76
C GLY A 302 6.64 4.83 10.02
N SER A 303 5.36 5.00 10.33
CA SER A 303 4.42 3.91 10.63
C SER A 303 3.42 3.70 9.49
N ILE A 304 2.78 2.53 9.45
CA ILE A 304 1.64 2.24 8.56
C ILE A 304 0.38 2.19 9.42
N LEU A 305 -0.41 3.27 9.42
CA LEU A 305 -1.44 3.51 10.43
C LEU A 305 -2.82 3.78 9.85
N ASN A 306 -3.88 3.30 10.50
CA ASN A 306 -5.26 3.73 10.24
C ASN A 306 -5.70 3.58 8.76
N ASN A 307 -5.11 2.66 7.99
CA ASN A 307 -5.49 2.46 6.58
C ASN A 307 -6.67 1.48 6.48
N THR A 308 -7.57 1.73 5.53
CA THR A 308 -8.64 0.79 5.15
C THR A 308 -8.29 0.16 3.82
N ILE A 309 -7.95 -1.13 3.79
CA ILE A 309 -7.42 -1.83 2.63
C ILE A 309 -8.38 -2.96 2.23
N THR A 310 -9.14 -2.79 1.16
CA THR A 310 -9.94 -3.85 0.53
C THR A 310 -9.29 -4.23 -0.79
N VAL A 311 -8.75 -5.44 -0.87
CA VAL A 311 -7.90 -5.90 -1.99
C VAL A 311 -8.22 -7.33 -2.40
N ILE A 312 -7.86 -7.77 -3.61
CA ILE A 312 -7.96 -9.21 -3.97
C ILE A 312 -6.62 -9.92 -3.73
N ALA A 313 -5.48 -9.27 -4.02
CA ALA A 313 -4.17 -9.89 -3.83
C ALA A 313 -3.66 -9.74 -2.39
N SER A 314 -3.02 -8.64 -2.00
CA SER A 314 -2.38 -8.52 -0.68
C SER A 314 -2.61 -7.15 -0.04
N GLY A 315 -2.86 -7.11 1.26
CA GLY A 315 -3.08 -5.85 1.97
C GLY A 315 -1.81 -5.02 2.08
N ILE A 316 -0.90 -5.50 2.93
CA ILE A 316 0.45 -4.95 3.11
C ILE A 316 1.45 -6.07 2.83
N GLN A 317 2.39 -5.86 1.92
CA GLN A 317 3.37 -6.88 1.57
C GLN A 317 4.77 -6.28 1.39
N PHE A 318 5.73 -6.74 2.19
CA PHE A 318 7.15 -6.47 2.00
C PHE A 318 7.86 -7.78 1.67
N VAL A 319 8.55 -7.84 0.54
CA VAL A 319 9.26 -9.03 0.05
C VAL A 319 10.72 -8.70 -0.25
N ILE A 320 11.56 -9.74 -0.37
CA ILE A 320 12.87 -9.64 -1.01
C ILE A 320 12.82 -10.47 -2.30
N PRO A 321 13.41 -10.01 -3.42
CA PRO A 321 13.43 -10.81 -4.63
C PRO A 321 14.30 -12.05 -4.39
N SER A 322 13.88 -13.19 -4.93
CA SER A 322 14.61 -14.47 -4.84
C SER A 322 16.09 -14.37 -5.21
N ASP A 323 16.44 -13.42 -6.07
CA ASP A 323 17.77 -13.28 -6.64
C ASP A 323 18.77 -12.58 -5.69
N TYR A 324 18.29 -12.02 -4.56
CA TYR A 324 19.08 -11.21 -3.64
C TYR A 324 19.34 -11.86 -2.27
N ILE A 325 19.22 -13.19 -2.15
CA ILE A 325 19.46 -13.91 -0.88
C ILE A 325 20.84 -13.57 -0.25
N ASN A 326 21.82 -13.18 -1.07
CA ASN A 326 23.17 -12.84 -0.61
C ASN A 326 23.44 -11.33 -0.42
N ASN A 327 22.49 -10.44 -0.71
CA ASN A 327 22.66 -9.00 -0.50
C ASN A 327 21.69 -8.53 0.60
N PRO A 328 22.17 -8.30 1.83
CA PRO A 328 21.34 -8.09 3.02
C PRO A 328 20.72 -6.69 3.08
N THR A 329 20.41 -6.06 1.94
CA THR A 329 19.60 -4.83 1.94
C THR A 329 18.16 -5.23 2.22
N LEU A 330 17.90 -5.36 3.53
CA LEU A 330 16.63 -5.77 4.11
C LEU A 330 15.62 -4.63 3.94
N ASN A 331 14.34 -5.01 3.86
CA ASN A 331 13.28 -4.04 4.12
C ASN A 331 13.53 -3.43 5.52
N LEU A 332 13.14 -2.18 5.73
CA LEU A 332 13.23 -1.52 7.03
C LEU A 332 11.92 -0.80 7.29
N ILE A 333 11.27 -1.12 8.40
CA ILE A 333 10.12 -0.36 8.91
C ILE A 333 10.50 0.09 10.32
N GLU A 334 10.68 1.39 10.51
CA GLU A 334 11.09 1.95 11.80
C GLU A 334 9.89 2.15 12.75
N GLY A 335 8.69 2.33 12.20
CA GLY A 335 7.44 2.51 12.95
C GLY A 335 6.59 1.24 13.10
N ASP A 336 5.37 1.42 13.61
CA ASP A 336 4.40 0.34 13.83
C ASP A 336 3.51 0.12 12.60
N ILE A 337 2.99 -1.10 12.43
CA ILE A 337 1.82 -1.38 11.59
C ILE A 337 0.61 -1.50 12.51
N ALA A 338 -0.20 -0.44 12.60
CA ALA A 338 -1.27 -0.40 13.58
C ALA A 338 -2.60 0.20 13.11
N ASN A 339 -3.69 -0.26 13.72
CA ASN A 339 -5.06 0.21 13.48
C ASN A 339 -5.50 0.11 12.01
N ASN A 340 -4.93 -0.80 11.21
CA ASN A 340 -5.35 -0.99 9.82
C ASN A 340 -6.55 -1.95 9.76
N GLN A 341 -7.50 -1.66 8.89
CA GLN A 341 -8.60 -2.55 8.52
C GLN A 341 -8.30 -3.15 7.16
N ILE A 342 -8.00 -4.44 7.09
CA ILE A 342 -7.57 -5.14 5.89
C ILE A 342 -8.58 -6.24 5.56
N ASN A 343 -9.21 -6.14 4.39
CA ASN A 343 -10.12 -7.15 3.86
C ASN A 343 -9.56 -7.68 2.54
N VAL A 344 -9.04 -8.90 2.54
CA VAL A 344 -8.55 -9.53 1.31
C VAL A 344 -9.66 -10.40 0.71
N ALA A 345 -10.33 -9.94 -0.34
CA ALA A 345 -11.47 -10.63 -0.90
C ALA A 345 -11.08 -12.03 -1.43
N THR A 346 -11.67 -13.07 -0.85
CA THR A 346 -11.62 -14.42 -1.41
C THR A 346 -12.63 -14.51 -2.55
N SER A 347 -12.22 -14.27 -3.79
CA SER A 347 -13.07 -14.69 -4.91
C SER A 347 -13.13 -16.22 -4.92
N LYS A 348 -14.32 -16.81 -5.08
CA LYS A 348 -14.47 -18.28 -5.21
C LYS A 348 -13.62 -18.85 -6.35
N SER A 349 -13.32 -18.05 -7.37
CA SER A 349 -12.39 -18.37 -8.46
C SER A 349 -10.91 -18.25 -8.10
N ALA A 350 -10.53 -17.49 -7.05
CA ALA A 350 -9.15 -17.41 -6.56
C ALA A 350 -8.79 -18.53 -5.57
N GLN A 351 -9.78 -19.26 -5.01
CA GLN A 351 -9.52 -20.39 -4.11
C GLN A 351 -8.77 -21.54 -4.79
N SER A 352 -8.85 -21.68 -6.12
CA SER A 352 -8.09 -22.69 -6.87
C SER A 352 -6.62 -22.31 -7.09
N ILE A 353 -6.22 -21.08 -6.78
CA ILE A 353 -4.85 -20.60 -6.94
C ILE A 353 -4.26 -20.47 -5.52
N ASN A 354 -3.63 -21.54 -5.04
CA ASN A 354 -3.01 -21.68 -3.71
C ASN A 354 -1.93 -20.62 -3.34
N THR A 355 -1.76 -19.58 -4.15
CA THR A 355 -0.69 -18.57 -4.06
C THR A 355 -1.18 -17.14 -3.82
N ILE A 356 -2.49 -16.85 -3.81
CA ILE A 356 -2.92 -15.44 -3.92
C ILE A 356 -3.33 -14.88 -2.56
N GLY A 357 -2.36 -14.23 -1.91
CA GLY A 357 -2.61 -13.11 -1.01
C GLY A 357 -2.17 -13.27 0.42
N SER A 358 -1.75 -12.17 1.03
CA SER A 358 -1.52 -12.06 2.48
C SER A 358 -2.17 -10.78 2.98
N GLY A 359 -2.80 -10.83 4.15
CA GLY A 359 -3.33 -9.61 4.77
C GLY A 359 -2.18 -8.67 5.10
N ILE A 360 -1.20 -9.18 5.84
CA ILE A 360 0.08 -8.53 6.09
C ILE A 360 1.16 -9.59 5.89
N SER A 361 2.07 -9.42 4.94
CA SER A 361 3.33 -10.18 4.83
C SER A 361 4.49 -9.22 4.99
N VAL A 362 5.39 -9.47 5.93
CA VAL A 362 6.58 -8.64 6.14
C VAL A 362 7.75 -9.57 6.13
N GLU A 363 8.47 -9.65 5.03
CA GLU A 363 9.58 -10.58 4.85
C GLU A 363 10.93 -9.88 4.91
N TYR A 364 11.89 -10.55 5.56
CA TYR A 364 13.30 -10.18 5.62
C TYR A 364 13.52 -8.69 5.92
N THR A 365 13.04 -8.27 7.10
CA THR A 365 13.13 -6.87 7.53
C THR A 365 14.13 -6.75 8.69
N ASP A 366 15.08 -5.82 8.60
CA ASP A 366 15.88 -5.41 9.77
C ASP A 366 14.99 -4.57 10.66
N LEU A 367 14.65 -5.08 11.84
CA LEU A 367 13.68 -4.47 12.73
C LEU A 367 14.35 -4.22 14.07
N LYS A 368 14.72 -2.97 14.35
CA LYS A 368 15.27 -2.58 15.66
C LYS A 368 14.29 -2.91 16.80
N SER A 369 12.98 -2.78 16.53
CA SER A 369 11.83 -3.29 17.28
C SER A 369 10.60 -3.04 16.44
N PHE A 370 9.68 -4.00 16.31
CA PHE A 370 8.54 -3.88 15.40
C PHE A 370 7.25 -4.33 16.06
N SER A 371 6.17 -3.59 15.83
CA SER A 371 4.85 -3.98 16.31
C SER A 371 3.81 -4.05 15.21
N VAL A 372 2.98 -5.10 15.27
CA VAL A 372 1.72 -5.25 14.54
C VAL A 372 0.59 -5.20 15.55
N LYS A 373 -0.11 -4.06 15.66
CA LYS A 373 -1.06 -3.82 16.75
C LYS A 373 -2.44 -3.35 16.29
N ASN A 374 -3.50 -3.80 16.95
CA ASN A 374 -4.86 -3.29 16.75
C ASN A 374 -5.36 -3.39 15.29
N ASN A 375 -4.83 -4.30 14.48
CA ASN A 375 -5.28 -4.47 13.10
C ASN A 375 -6.48 -5.40 13.05
N THR A 376 -7.40 -5.16 12.12
CA THR A 376 -8.45 -6.11 11.77
C THR A 376 -8.13 -6.66 10.38
N ILE A 377 -7.88 -7.95 10.27
CA ILE A 377 -7.49 -8.62 9.03
C ILE A 377 -8.53 -9.70 8.74
N TYR A 378 -9.10 -9.69 7.54
CA TYR A 378 -10.06 -10.68 7.06
C TYR A 378 -9.49 -11.47 5.87
N ASN A 379 -9.75 -12.79 5.85
CA ASN A 379 -9.67 -13.69 4.69
C ASN A 379 -8.27 -14.05 4.07
N GLN A 380 -7.15 -13.36 4.37
CA GLN A 380 -5.77 -13.89 4.21
C GLN A 380 -4.74 -13.76 5.38
N ALA A 381 -3.82 -14.73 5.49
CA ALA A 381 -2.86 -14.90 6.59
C ALA A 381 -1.97 -13.68 6.90
N LEU A 382 -1.53 -13.59 8.16
CA LEU A 382 -0.43 -12.74 8.64
C LEU A 382 0.90 -13.51 8.50
N ARG A 383 1.87 -13.01 7.73
CA ARG A 383 3.16 -13.69 7.49
C ARG A 383 4.39 -12.81 7.78
N PRO A 384 4.75 -12.57 9.05
CA PRO A 384 6.00 -11.88 9.36
C PRO A 384 7.18 -12.86 9.29
N PHE A 385 8.06 -12.68 8.32
CA PHE A 385 9.38 -13.29 8.25
C PHE A 385 10.46 -12.24 8.53
N THR A 386 11.39 -12.48 9.45
CA THR A 386 12.39 -11.47 9.84
C THR A 386 13.73 -12.11 10.11
N ASP A 387 14.84 -11.57 9.60
CA ASP A 387 16.16 -12.20 9.81
C ASP A 387 16.96 -11.63 10.98
N ALA A 388 16.55 -10.49 11.57
CA ALA A 388 17.36 -9.82 12.60
C ALA A 388 16.59 -9.05 13.69
N ALA A 389 15.25 -9.20 13.77
CA ALA A 389 14.46 -8.43 14.74
C ALA A 389 14.85 -8.77 16.19
N LYS A 390 15.12 -7.76 17.04
CA LYS A 390 15.34 -8.02 18.48
C LYS A 390 14.08 -8.52 19.17
N THR A 391 12.97 -7.80 18.94
CA THR A 391 11.65 -8.13 19.50
C THR A 391 10.55 -7.78 18.50
N ILE A 392 9.64 -8.73 18.26
CA ILE A 392 8.41 -8.55 17.48
C ILE A 392 7.23 -8.57 18.45
N THR A 393 6.40 -7.52 18.42
CA THR A 393 5.16 -7.46 19.20
C THR A 393 3.95 -7.61 18.29
N ILE A 394 3.12 -8.62 18.50
CA ILE A 394 1.84 -8.79 17.79
C ILE A 394 0.74 -8.74 18.82
N ALA A 395 -0.03 -7.66 18.86
CA ALA A 395 -0.99 -7.46 19.93
C ALA A 395 -2.33 -6.87 19.51
N ASN A 396 -3.39 -7.28 20.22
CA ASN A 396 -4.74 -6.74 20.03
C ASN A 396 -5.26 -6.82 18.57
N ASN A 397 -4.80 -7.77 17.77
CA ASN A 397 -5.27 -7.91 16.38
C ASN A 397 -6.50 -8.82 16.32
N ASP A 398 -7.43 -8.51 15.42
CA ASP A 398 -8.50 -9.39 14.98
C ASP A 398 -8.07 -10.03 13.66
N ILE A 399 -7.72 -11.31 13.72
CA ILE A 399 -7.20 -12.12 12.63
C ILE A 399 -8.35 -13.09 12.26
N LEU A 400 -9.19 -12.73 11.30
CA LEU A 400 -10.49 -13.39 11.07
C LEU A 400 -10.62 -14.18 9.75
N ASN A 401 -11.24 -15.36 9.85
CA ASN A 401 -11.69 -16.22 8.76
C ASN A 401 -10.59 -16.68 7.78
N PHE A 402 -9.47 -17.19 8.31
CA PHE A 402 -8.35 -17.60 7.45
C PHE A 402 -8.23 -19.09 7.21
N HIS A 403 -7.64 -19.45 6.07
CA HIS A 403 -7.11 -20.79 5.87
C HIS A 403 -5.77 -21.03 6.58
N TYR A 404 -5.01 -20.00 6.90
CA TYR A 404 -3.87 -20.06 7.82
C TYR A 404 -3.85 -18.75 8.60
N GLY A 405 -3.75 -18.78 9.92
CA GLY A 405 -3.82 -17.56 10.74
C GLY A 405 -2.56 -16.69 10.60
N CYS A 406 -1.57 -16.90 11.47
CA CYS A 406 -0.29 -16.20 11.46
C CYS A 406 0.88 -17.18 11.31
N SER A 407 1.85 -16.85 10.47
CA SER A 407 3.10 -17.60 10.30
C SER A 407 4.28 -16.69 10.59
N LEU A 408 5.02 -17.01 11.65
CA LEU A 408 6.26 -16.34 12.03
C LEU A 408 7.42 -17.27 11.76
N SER A 409 8.34 -16.87 10.89
CA SER A 409 9.56 -17.62 10.65
C SER A 409 10.73 -16.65 10.53
N ALA A 410 11.63 -16.73 11.49
CA ALA A 410 12.65 -15.72 11.68
C ALA A 410 13.82 -16.30 12.46
N ILE A 411 15.04 -15.84 12.24
CA ILE A 411 16.23 -16.37 12.94
C ILE A 411 16.44 -15.59 14.24
N ASN A 412 16.16 -16.24 15.37
CA ASN A 412 16.44 -15.76 16.71
C ASN A 412 15.70 -14.50 17.24
N PRO A 413 14.53 -14.05 16.75
CA PRO A 413 13.83 -12.95 17.41
C PRO A 413 13.16 -13.40 18.72
N THR A 414 12.93 -12.42 19.60
CA THR A 414 11.93 -12.55 20.67
C THR A 414 10.56 -12.14 20.14
N VAL A 415 9.51 -12.90 20.44
CA VAL A 415 8.13 -12.58 20.04
C VAL A 415 7.25 -12.43 21.26
N GLU A 416 6.56 -11.30 21.39
CA GLU A 416 5.49 -11.06 22.35
C GLU A 416 4.16 -11.02 21.59
N PHE A 417 3.28 -11.98 21.87
CA PHE A 417 2.03 -12.21 21.14
C PHE A 417 0.85 -12.21 22.11
N TYR A 418 0.06 -11.14 22.18
CA TYR A 418 -0.97 -11.05 23.23
C TYR A 418 -2.26 -10.34 22.84
N ASN A 419 -3.36 -10.71 23.52
CA ASN A 419 -4.69 -10.14 23.31
C ASN A 419 -5.20 -10.27 21.87
N ASN A 420 -4.66 -11.18 21.06
CA ASN A 420 -5.12 -11.34 19.69
C ASN A 420 -6.32 -12.30 19.67
N VAL A 421 -7.23 -12.02 18.75
CA VAL A 421 -8.33 -12.90 18.38
C VAL A 421 -8.01 -13.50 17.03
N ILE A 422 -7.96 -14.82 16.95
CA ILE A 422 -7.65 -15.53 15.71
C ILE A 422 -8.80 -16.48 15.40
N THR A 423 -9.43 -16.33 14.24
CA THR A 423 -10.39 -17.31 13.71
C THR A 423 -9.86 -17.90 12.41
N THR A 424 -9.80 -19.22 12.33
CA THR A 424 -9.27 -19.94 11.17
C THR A 424 -10.06 -21.22 10.93
N ASN A 425 -10.00 -21.76 9.73
CA ASN A 425 -10.44 -23.12 9.45
C ASN A 425 -9.25 -24.09 9.34
N ASN A 426 -8.06 -23.74 9.84
CA ASN A 426 -6.89 -24.61 9.78
C ASN A 426 -5.83 -24.28 10.87
N LEU A 427 -4.54 -24.24 10.51
CA LEU A 427 -3.43 -23.83 11.36
C LEU A 427 -3.53 -22.34 11.72
N ALA A 428 -3.72 -22.03 12.99
CA ALA A 428 -3.83 -20.66 13.47
C ALA A 428 -2.47 -19.99 13.63
N LEU A 429 -1.46 -20.71 14.13
CA LEU A 429 -0.12 -20.15 14.36
C LEU A 429 0.96 -21.13 13.88
N ALA A 430 1.82 -20.72 12.96
CA ALA A 430 3.05 -21.42 12.61
C ALA A 430 4.25 -20.61 13.13
N LEU A 431 5.08 -21.21 13.99
CA LEU A 431 6.15 -20.51 14.70
C LEU A 431 7.46 -21.26 14.44
N ASN A 432 8.40 -20.63 13.72
CA ASN A 432 9.61 -21.32 13.24
C ASN A 432 10.89 -20.52 13.50
N ARG A 433 11.91 -21.18 14.08
CA ARG A 433 13.28 -20.65 14.31
C ARG A 433 13.39 -19.45 15.28
N LEU A 434 12.39 -19.24 16.12
CA LEU A 434 12.32 -18.10 17.04
C LEU A 434 13.11 -18.36 18.33
N ASN A 435 13.81 -17.36 18.89
CA ASN A 435 14.64 -17.55 20.10
C ASN A 435 13.81 -17.64 21.38
N LYS A 436 12.75 -16.83 21.46
CA LYS A 436 11.82 -16.79 22.58
C LYS A 436 10.46 -16.36 22.10
N ILE A 437 9.41 -17.04 22.57
CA ILE A 437 8.04 -16.71 22.21
C ILE A 437 7.19 -16.61 23.47
N SER A 438 6.39 -15.55 23.61
CA SER A 438 5.43 -15.40 24.69
C SER A 438 4.04 -15.11 24.14
N LEU A 439 3.17 -16.12 24.16
CA LEU A 439 1.76 -16.03 23.83
C LEU A 439 0.98 -15.81 25.12
N LYS A 440 0.30 -14.67 25.27
CA LYS A 440 -0.46 -14.36 26.50
C LYS A 440 -1.87 -13.89 26.18
N ASN A 441 -2.87 -14.44 26.85
CA ASN A 441 -4.23 -13.92 26.77
C ASN A 441 -4.76 -13.81 25.33
N ASN A 442 -4.52 -14.81 24.49
CA ASN A 442 -5.07 -14.86 23.13
C ASN A 442 -6.34 -15.70 23.11
N SER A 443 -7.24 -15.42 22.16
CA SER A 443 -8.40 -16.27 21.88
C SER A 443 -8.29 -16.81 20.46
N ILE A 444 -7.97 -18.09 20.35
CA ILE A 444 -7.76 -18.77 19.08
C ILE A 444 -8.90 -19.76 18.88
N TYR A 445 -9.65 -19.57 17.80
CA TYR A 445 -10.82 -20.34 17.44
C TYR A 445 -10.65 -20.95 16.05
N GLN A 446 -10.59 -22.27 16.00
CA GLN A 446 -10.63 -23.01 14.76
C GLN A 446 -12.03 -23.54 14.51
N GLU A 447 -12.68 -23.01 13.47
CA GLU A 447 -13.91 -23.59 12.96
C GLU A 447 -13.59 -24.94 12.30
N LYS A 448 -14.50 -25.88 12.45
CA LYS A 448 -14.38 -27.28 12.01
C LYS A 448 -13.72 -27.41 10.64
N THR A 449 -12.59 -28.11 10.60
CA THR A 449 -11.98 -28.60 9.36
C THR A 449 -12.73 -29.81 8.84
N ASP A 450 -12.91 -29.86 7.52
CA ASP A 450 -13.13 -31.14 6.86
C ASP A 450 -11.93 -32.04 7.19
N ILE A 451 -12.22 -33.27 7.60
CA ILE A 451 -11.42 -34.16 8.48
C ILE A 451 -10.11 -34.65 7.81
N ILE A 452 -9.76 -34.12 6.65
CA ILE A 452 -8.82 -34.72 5.70
C ILE A 452 -7.36 -34.34 5.92
N SER A 453 -7.05 -33.35 6.75
CA SER A 453 -5.67 -33.04 7.14
C SER A 453 -5.56 -32.85 8.65
N ARG A 454 -4.82 -33.75 9.32
CA ARG A 454 -4.31 -33.52 10.68
C ARG A 454 -3.49 -32.23 10.66
N ARG A 455 -4.06 -31.13 11.13
CA ARG A 455 -3.32 -29.89 11.33
C ARG A 455 -3.60 -29.37 12.72
N SER A 456 -2.53 -28.97 13.36
CA SER A 456 -2.55 -28.44 14.70
C SER A 456 -3.00 -26.99 14.71
N LEU A 457 -3.60 -26.54 15.81
CA LEU A 457 -3.97 -25.14 15.95
C LEU A 457 -2.71 -24.26 16.03
N ILE A 458 -1.70 -24.71 16.78
CA ILE A 458 -0.39 -24.06 16.89
C ILE A 458 0.67 -25.09 16.51
N LEU A 459 1.53 -24.73 15.55
CA LEU A 459 2.71 -25.48 15.14
C LEU A 459 3.96 -24.73 15.58
N ILE A 460 4.80 -25.37 16.38
CA ILE A 460 6.08 -24.81 16.85
C ILE A 460 7.22 -25.66 16.30
N SER A 461 8.15 -25.01 15.59
CA SER A 461 9.31 -25.65 14.97
C SER A 461 10.59 -24.91 15.32
N ASN A 462 11.62 -25.62 15.79
CA ASN A 462 12.96 -25.07 16.10
C ASN A 462 12.94 -23.76 16.90
N SER A 463 11.97 -23.61 17.82
CA SER A 463 11.76 -22.36 18.55
C SER A 463 11.85 -22.60 20.06
N PRO A 464 13.07 -22.60 20.63
CA PRO A 464 13.24 -22.76 22.07
C PRO A 464 12.56 -21.64 22.86
N ASN A 465 12.38 -21.84 24.16
CA ASN A 465 11.80 -20.84 25.06
C ASN A 465 10.41 -20.32 24.62
N THR A 466 9.50 -21.25 24.35
CA THR A 466 8.11 -20.92 23.98
C THR A 466 7.21 -20.97 25.21
N PHE A 467 6.47 -19.89 25.44
CA PHE A 467 5.61 -19.74 26.60
C PHE A 467 4.19 -19.39 26.14
N ILE A 468 3.19 -20.15 26.57
CA ILE A 468 1.77 -19.96 26.23
C ILE A 468 0.98 -19.87 27.53
N TYR A 469 0.41 -18.71 27.81
CA TYR A 469 -0.28 -18.44 29.07
C TYR A 469 -1.64 -17.81 28.88
N ASN A 470 -2.55 -18.12 29.80
CA ASN A 470 -3.85 -17.47 29.93
C ASN A 470 -4.63 -17.39 28.61
N SER A 471 -4.39 -18.31 27.66
CA SER A 471 -4.99 -18.26 26.34
C SER A 471 -6.13 -19.27 26.23
N ILE A 472 -7.13 -18.95 25.40
CA ILE A 472 -8.18 -19.88 25.01
C ILE A 472 -7.81 -20.49 23.66
N LEU A 473 -7.73 -21.82 23.61
CA LEU A 473 -7.48 -22.60 22.40
C LEU A 473 -8.70 -23.49 22.13
N TYR A 474 -9.52 -23.06 21.19
CA TYR A 474 -10.70 -23.77 20.71
C TYR A 474 -10.35 -24.46 19.39
N ALA A 475 -10.31 -25.80 19.36
CA ALA A 475 -9.98 -26.58 18.16
C ALA A 475 -10.65 -27.95 18.13
N ASP A 476 -10.80 -28.53 16.94
CA ASP A 476 -11.53 -29.78 16.72
C ASP A 476 -10.68 -31.06 16.85
N ILE A 477 -9.35 -30.99 16.76
CA ILE A 477 -8.45 -32.14 16.90
C ILE A 477 -7.27 -31.79 17.81
N ALA A 478 -6.20 -31.20 17.27
CA ALA A 478 -4.98 -30.92 18.01
C ALA A 478 -4.90 -29.44 18.39
N ALA A 479 -4.59 -29.16 19.66
CA ALA A 479 -4.45 -27.79 20.16
C ALA A 479 -3.02 -27.26 20.00
N ILE A 480 -2.00 -28.10 20.22
CA ILE A 480 -0.59 -27.70 20.11
C ILE A 480 0.20 -28.87 19.53
N GLU A 481 1.00 -28.61 18.52
CA GLU A 481 1.97 -29.55 17.95
C GLU A 481 3.35 -28.92 17.87
N ILE A 482 4.33 -29.75 18.19
CA ILE A 482 5.72 -29.34 18.33
C ILE A 482 6.57 -30.29 17.53
N TYR A 483 7.20 -29.70 16.52
CA TYR A 483 8.15 -30.35 15.66
C TYR A 483 9.54 -29.79 15.96
N ASP A 484 10.14 -30.32 17.03
CA ASP A 484 11.52 -29.99 17.36
C ASP A 484 12.45 -30.97 16.64
N ASN A 485 13.05 -30.50 15.54
CA ASN A 485 14.04 -31.26 14.78
C ASN A 485 15.47 -31.00 15.26
N SER A 486 15.64 -30.10 16.22
CA SER A 486 16.95 -29.81 16.75
C SER A 486 17.39 -30.99 17.62
N SER A 487 18.62 -31.46 17.43
CA SER A 487 19.26 -32.44 18.33
C SER A 487 19.48 -31.86 19.74
N GLU A 488 19.16 -30.59 19.95
CA GLU A 488 19.23 -29.87 21.21
C GLU A 488 17.87 -29.96 21.91
N LEU A 489 17.67 -31.04 22.68
CA LEU A 489 16.51 -31.39 23.51
C LEU A 489 16.13 -30.36 24.60
N ALA A 490 16.31 -29.06 24.39
CA ALA A 490 16.06 -28.02 25.38
C ALA A 490 15.07 -26.95 24.90
N THR A 491 14.03 -27.33 24.15
CA THR A 491 12.82 -26.50 24.06
C THR A 491 12.22 -26.39 25.46
N LYS A 492 12.58 -25.32 26.18
CA LYS A 492 11.84 -24.88 27.37
C LYS A 492 10.49 -24.35 26.92
N LEU A 493 9.58 -25.28 26.67
CA LEU A 493 8.19 -24.98 26.43
C LEU A 493 7.46 -24.92 27.77
N ILE A 494 6.59 -23.93 27.95
CA ILE A 494 5.59 -23.95 29.02
C ILE A 494 4.27 -23.50 28.40
N SER A 495 3.24 -24.32 28.51
CA SER A 495 1.87 -23.96 28.18
C SER A 495 1.05 -24.09 29.45
N ASP A 496 0.92 -23.00 30.22
CA ASP A 496 0.30 -23.05 31.55
C ASP A 496 -0.89 -22.11 31.70
N ASN A 497 -1.83 -22.48 32.55
CA ASN A 497 -3.03 -21.71 32.87
C ASN A 497 -3.85 -21.32 31.61
N ASN A 498 -3.96 -22.23 30.65
CA ASN A 498 -4.73 -22.07 29.43
C ASN A 498 -6.10 -22.76 29.55
N LEU A 499 -7.04 -22.36 28.71
CA LEU A 499 -8.32 -23.06 28.55
C LEU A 499 -8.34 -23.72 27.17
N PHE A 500 -8.43 -25.04 27.16
CA PHE A 500 -8.56 -25.82 25.93
C PHE A 500 -10.01 -26.25 25.73
N TYR A 501 -10.49 -26.23 24.49
CA TYR A 501 -11.80 -26.79 24.19
C TYR A 501 -11.85 -27.44 22.82
N ASN A 502 -12.43 -28.63 22.81
CA ASN A 502 -12.75 -29.38 21.61
C ASN A 502 -14.17 -29.93 21.78
N LYS A 503 -15.04 -29.69 20.80
CA LYS A 503 -16.42 -30.19 20.83
C LYS A 503 -16.49 -31.72 20.89
N ASN A 504 -15.55 -32.39 20.24
CA ASN A 504 -15.40 -33.84 20.25
C ASN A 504 -14.60 -34.37 21.46
N LYS A 505 -14.23 -33.47 22.40
CA LYS A 505 -13.47 -33.76 23.62
C LYS A 505 -12.12 -34.45 23.39
N ASN A 506 -11.59 -34.40 22.18
CA ASN A 506 -10.33 -35.04 21.81
C ASN A 506 -9.22 -33.99 21.68
N ILE A 507 -8.96 -33.21 22.73
CA ILE A 507 -7.80 -32.30 22.74
C ILE A 507 -6.54 -33.15 22.79
N GLN A 508 -5.68 -32.94 21.80
CA GLN A 508 -4.40 -33.62 21.68
C GLN A 508 -3.25 -32.62 21.68
N PHE A 509 -2.18 -32.99 22.38
CA PHE A 509 -0.87 -32.33 22.32
C PHE A 509 0.08 -33.26 21.59
N ILE A 510 0.87 -32.74 20.66
CA ILE A 510 1.80 -33.56 19.86
C ILE A 510 3.21 -33.08 20.13
N LEU A 511 4.06 -33.98 20.64
CA LEU A 511 5.47 -33.74 20.86
C LEU A 511 6.28 -34.75 20.06
N GLN A 512 7.04 -34.30 19.06
CA GLN A 512 7.87 -35.16 18.21
C GLN A 512 7.07 -36.36 17.64
N ASN A 513 5.90 -36.08 17.06
CA ASN A 513 4.94 -37.06 16.52
C ASN A 513 4.28 -38.00 17.55
N VAL A 514 4.50 -37.80 18.86
CA VAL A 514 3.84 -38.55 19.93
C VAL A 514 2.68 -37.74 20.48
N THR A 515 1.48 -38.30 20.42
CA THR A 515 0.28 -37.70 21.02
C THR A 515 0.28 -37.86 22.54
N LYS A 516 -0.13 -36.80 23.24
CA LYS A 516 -0.32 -36.71 24.68
C LYS A 516 -1.70 -36.15 25.01
N THR A 517 -2.28 -36.64 26.09
CA THR A 517 -3.43 -36.03 26.77
C THR A 517 -2.98 -34.83 27.63
N LEU A 518 -3.92 -34.01 28.11
CA LEU A 518 -3.58 -32.90 29.03
C LEU A 518 -2.92 -33.41 30.32
N ALA A 519 -3.37 -34.54 30.87
CA ALA A 519 -2.81 -35.09 32.11
C ALA A 519 -1.35 -35.55 31.91
N GLU A 520 -1.06 -36.20 30.78
CA GLU A 520 0.32 -36.57 30.42
C GLU A 520 1.17 -35.33 30.17
N TRP A 521 0.63 -34.33 29.47
CA TRP A 521 1.29 -33.06 29.24
C TRP A 521 1.66 -32.33 30.54
N GLN A 522 0.75 -32.31 31.52
CA GLN A 522 0.97 -31.78 32.85
C GLN A 522 2.00 -32.61 33.64
N SER A 523 1.98 -33.94 33.53
CA SER A 523 2.95 -34.83 34.19
C SER A 523 4.39 -34.62 33.71
N LEU A 524 4.56 -34.16 32.47
CA LEU A 524 5.87 -33.79 31.89
C LEU A 524 6.35 -32.41 32.37
N GLY A 525 5.53 -31.66 33.11
CA GLY A 525 5.88 -30.34 33.64
C GLY A 525 5.69 -29.19 32.65
N TYR A 526 5.11 -29.44 31.47
CA TYR A 526 4.80 -28.40 30.49
C TYR A 526 3.64 -27.50 30.91
N ASP A 527 2.82 -27.95 31.86
CA ASP A 527 1.56 -27.31 32.27
C ASP A 527 1.28 -27.66 33.74
N LYS A 528 0.79 -26.70 34.54
CA LYS A 528 0.43 -26.90 35.95
C LYS A 528 -1.06 -26.70 36.23
N ALA A 529 -1.72 -25.85 35.45
CA ALA A 529 -3.02 -25.30 35.82
C ALA A 529 -4.03 -25.19 34.67
N SER A 530 -3.69 -25.57 33.43
CA SER A 530 -4.69 -25.53 32.35
C SER A 530 -5.78 -26.57 32.53
N PHE A 531 -6.91 -26.36 31.85
CA PHE A 531 -8.08 -27.22 31.94
C PHE A 531 -8.85 -27.30 30.61
N VAL A 532 -9.67 -28.35 30.46
CA VAL A 532 -10.48 -28.59 29.26
C VAL A 532 -11.95 -28.34 29.54
N VAL A 533 -12.52 -27.25 29.02
CA VAL A 533 -13.93 -26.89 29.23
C VAL A 533 -14.40 -25.90 28.17
N ASN A 534 -15.70 -25.83 27.90
CA ASN A 534 -16.24 -24.84 26.96
C ASN A 534 -16.04 -23.41 27.49
N PRO A 535 -15.44 -22.48 26.72
CA PRO A 535 -15.24 -21.09 27.17
C PRO A 535 -16.54 -20.29 27.25
N LEU A 536 -17.67 -20.80 26.76
CA LEU A 536 -18.98 -20.13 26.75
C LEU A 536 -18.92 -18.74 26.09
N TYR A 537 -18.46 -18.71 24.84
CA TYR A 537 -18.52 -17.52 23.99
C TYR A 537 -19.95 -17.07 23.69
N VAL A 538 -20.14 -15.77 23.40
CA VAL A 538 -21.44 -15.18 23.08
C VAL A 538 -22.01 -15.75 21.78
N ASN A 539 -21.21 -15.82 20.70
CA ASN A 539 -21.66 -16.37 19.42
C ASN A 539 -20.52 -17.04 18.65
N THR A 540 -20.58 -18.37 18.51
CA THR A 540 -19.65 -19.16 17.66
C THR A 540 -20.32 -19.77 16.44
N LEU A 541 -21.59 -19.44 16.17
CA LEU A 541 -22.43 -20.13 15.19
C LEU A 541 -22.80 -19.26 13.98
N LYS A 542 -22.75 -17.93 14.11
CA LYS A 542 -23.11 -16.98 13.04
C LYS A 542 -21.98 -16.00 12.83
N GLN A 543 -21.70 -15.66 11.58
CA GLN A 543 -20.78 -14.59 11.23
C GLN A 543 -21.47 -13.21 11.34
N PRO A 544 -20.79 -12.17 11.86
CA PRO A 544 -19.46 -12.22 12.46
C PRO A 544 -19.47 -12.98 13.80
N LEU A 545 -18.41 -13.77 14.05
CA LEU A 545 -18.23 -14.46 15.34
C LEU A 545 -18.09 -13.44 16.47
N ASP A 546 -18.58 -13.80 17.65
CA ASP A 546 -18.41 -13.04 18.89
C ASP A 546 -17.77 -13.94 19.96
N LEU A 547 -16.47 -13.72 20.18
CA LEU A 547 -15.66 -14.47 21.14
C LEU A 547 -15.58 -13.77 22.51
N HIS A 548 -16.47 -12.82 22.81
CA HIS A 548 -16.63 -12.36 24.19
C HIS A 548 -17.16 -13.48 25.08
N LEU A 549 -16.82 -13.44 26.36
CA LEU A 549 -17.25 -14.41 27.36
C LEU A 549 -18.67 -14.10 27.85
N ARG A 550 -19.48 -15.13 28.10
CA ARG A 550 -20.79 -15.01 28.77
C ARG A 550 -20.65 -15.02 30.29
N SER A 551 -21.69 -14.58 31.00
CA SER A 551 -21.75 -14.36 32.46
C SER A 551 -21.48 -15.57 33.38
N LEU A 552 -21.21 -16.76 32.83
CA LEU A 552 -20.86 -17.99 33.56
C LEU A 552 -19.67 -18.71 32.92
N SER A 553 -18.92 -18.02 32.06
CA SER A 553 -17.75 -18.59 31.43
C SER A 553 -16.75 -19.09 32.48
N PRO A 554 -16.24 -20.32 32.34
CA PRO A 554 -15.19 -20.83 33.21
C PRO A 554 -13.84 -20.15 32.95
N ALA A 555 -13.72 -19.26 31.96
CA ALA A 555 -12.53 -18.44 31.76
C ALA A 555 -12.45 -17.23 32.71
N ILE A 556 -13.59 -16.84 33.31
CA ILE A 556 -13.69 -15.63 34.13
C ILE A 556 -12.92 -15.81 35.46
N ASP A 557 -12.04 -14.86 35.80
CA ASP A 557 -11.24 -14.80 37.03
C ASP A 557 -10.37 -16.06 37.25
N LYS A 558 -10.03 -16.75 36.14
CA LYS A 558 -9.18 -17.97 36.13
C LYS A 558 -7.77 -17.75 35.60
N GLY A 559 -7.47 -16.57 35.07
CA GLY A 559 -6.13 -16.22 34.62
C GLY A 559 -5.13 -16.14 35.78
N ASN A 560 -3.85 -16.16 35.46
CA ASN A 560 -2.78 -15.89 36.41
C ASN A 560 -2.20 -14.51 36.11
N ASN A 561 -2.31 -13.59 37.06
CA ASN A 561 -1.83 -12.21 36.92
C ASN A 561 -0.33 -12.11 36.66
N SER A 562 0.48 -13.07 37.14
CA SER A 562 1.92 -13.06 36.87
C SER A 562 2.25 -13.34 35.40
N TYR A 563 1.29 -13.89 34.64
CA TYR A 563 1.41 -14.15 33.21
C TYR A 563 0.62 -13.14 32.35
N ALA A 564 0.12 -12.07 32.96
CA ALA A 564 -0.58 -11.02 32.23
C ALA A 564 0.30 -10.44 31.09
N PRO A 565 -0.33 -9.99 30.00
CA PRO A 565 0.36 -9.19 28.99
C PRO A 565 0.94 -7.91 29.62
N PRO A 566 1.91 -7.26 28.95
CA PRO A 566 2.45 -5.98 29.43
C PRO A 566 1.43 -4.83 29.41
N THR A 567 0.23 -5.04 28.84
CA THR A 567 -0.84 -4.04 28.81
C THR A 567 -1.75 -4.14 30.03
N THR A 568 -2.26 -3.00 30.49
CA THR A 568 -3.26 -2.93 31.57
C THR A 568 -4.68 -3.20 31.09
N THR A 569 -4.89 -3.21 29.78
CA THR A 569 -6.18 -3.40 29.13
C THR A 569 -6.24 -4.67 28.28
N ASP A 570 -7.46 -5.16 28.07
CA ASP A 570 -7.81 -6.26 27.19
C ASP A 570 -7.94 -5.78 25.73
N LYS A 571 -8.46 -6.65 24.85
CA LYS A 571 -8.67 -6.35 23.43
C LYS A 571 -9.66 -5.20 23.17
N ASP A 572 -10.63 -4.98 24.05
CA ASP A 572 -11.62 -3.89 23.94
C ASP A 572 -11.11 -2.58 24.53
N GLY A 573 -9.88 -2.54 25.04
CA GLY A 573 -9.36 -1.39 25.77
C GLY A 573 -9.90 -1.28 27.20
N LYS A 574 -10.52 -2.33 27.73
CA LYS A 574 -11.08 -2.37 29.09
C LYS A 574 -10.04 -2.90 30.07
N PRO A 575 -10.04 -2.48 31.35
CA PRO A 575 -9.05 -2.96 32.32
C PRO A 575 -9.07 -4.49 32.44
N ARG A 576 -7.88 -5.12 32.43
CA ARG A 576 -7.69 -6.57 32.56
C ARG A 576 -8.10 -7.12 33.93
N ILE A 577 -8.17 -6.27 34.94
CA ILE A 577 -8.77 -6.62 36.22
C ILE A 577 -9.94 -5.66 36.37
N ALA A 578 -11.15 -6.14 36.10
CA ALA A 578 -12.35 -5.33 36.25
C ALA A 578 -12.49 -4.88 37.72
N THR A 579 -12.34 -3.57 37.97
CA THR A 579 -12.47 -3.00 39.30
C THR A 579 -13.95 -3.02 39.74
N GLY A 580 -14.23 -3.47 40.96
CA GLY A 580 -15.58 -3.36 41.55
C GLY A 580 -16.31 -4.68 41.86
N LYS A 581 -15.70 -5.84 41.62
CA LYS A 581 -16.17 -7.14 42.14
C LYS A 581 -15.02 -7.86 42.82
N THR A 582 -15.30 -8.90 43.60
CA THR A 582 -14.32 -9.76 44.32
C THR A 582 -13.31 -10.48 43.42
N ARG A 583 -13.21 -10.09 42.15
CA ARG A 583 -12.27 -10.61 41.16
C ARG A 583 -10.88 -10.17 41.52
N LYS A 584 -9.97 -11.13 41.54
CA LYS A 584 -8.57 -10.91 41.91
C LYS A 584 -7.65 -11.21 40.74
N ASN A 585 -8.14 -11.94 39.76
CA ASN A 585 -7.40 -12.45 38.64
C ASN A 585 -7.99 -11.94 37.33
N ILE A 586 -7.13 -11.85 36.31
CA ILE A 586 -7.56 -11.59 34.93
C ILE A 586 -8.37 -12.77 34.38
N ASP A 587 -9.18 -12.52 33.35
CA ASP A 587 -9.83 -13.60 32.60
C ASP A 587 -8.82 -14.30 31.66
N ILE A 588 -9.06 -15.58 31.36
CA ILE A 588 -8.33 -16.31 30.30
C ILE A 588 -8.88 -15.87 28.94
N GLY A 589 -8.02 -15.55 27.98
CA GLY A 589 -8.37 -15.14 26.62
C GLY A 589 -8.20 -13.65 26.34
N ALA A 590 -8.59 -13.23 25.13
CA ALA A 590 -8.37 -11.88 24.60
C ALA A 590 -9.23 -10.81 25.27
N TYR A 591 -10.40 -11.18 25.77
CA TYR A 591 -11.38 -10.27 26.36
C TYR A 591 -11.49 -10.46 27.87
N GLU A 592 -11.76 -9.36 28.57
CA GLU A 592 -12.18 -9.34 29.97
C GLU A 592 -13.71 -9.17 30.02
N TYR A 593 -14.39 -10.09 30.71
CA TYR A 593 -15.83 -10.04 30.87
C TYR A 593 -16.23 -8.87 31.77
N GLN A 594 -16.76 -7.80 31.18
CA GLN A 594 -17.38 -6.73 31.96
C GLN A 594 -18.82 -7.09 32.29
N SER A 595 -19.13 -7.05 33.58
CA SER A 595 -20.43 -7.46 34.13
C SER A 595 -21.46 -6.37 34.17
#